data_AF-A0A382GC52-F1
#
_entry.id   AF-A0A382GC52-F1
#
_cell.length_a   1.000
_cell.length_b   1.000
_cell.length_c   1.000
_cell.angle_alpha   90.00
_cell.angle_beta   90.00
_cell.angle_gamma   90.00
#
_symmetry.space_group_name_H-M   'P 1'
#
loop_
_entity.id
_entity.type
_entity.pdbx_description
1 polymer ?
#
loop_
_entity_poly.entity_id
_entity_poly.type
_entity_poly.pdbx_seq_one_letter_code
_entity_poly.pdbx_strand_id
1 'polypeptide(L)'
;MRILISILFISLCLPQDCEDCVNVWFDSYWGDQCCDVAWNQWGFDCDYMENEYGWDCTGCNCPHDENPTCGDEYCNGDENIENCSSDCTINGCNIYNQVDDCADGDCCPTTWIGDGYEDCEDPNNFGCDLSCYNNDGGDCSDCNIESGDINADCQINILDLVQIVNYILDDSYDEIGDINEDGELNILDLVQIVNYILEI
;
A
#
# COMPACT_ATOMS: atom_id res chain seq x y z
N MET A 1 29.28 -31.72 -27.28
CA MET A 1 27.82 -31.94 -27.26
C MET A 1 27.36 -31.80 -25.82
N ARG A 2 26.31 -30.98 -25.61
CA ARG A 2 25.72 -30.50 -24.34
C ARG A 2 26.42 -29.28 -23.72
N ILE A 3 26.01 -28.11 -24.17
CA ILE A 3 26.12 -26.86 -23.43
C ILE A 3 24.96 -26.87 -22.42
N LEU A 4 25.27 -26.85 -21.13
CA LEU A 4 24.29 -26.61 -20.08
C LEU A 4 23.91 -25.13 -20.14
N ILE A 5 22.71 -24.83 -20.63
CA ILE A 5 22.09 -23.53 -20.39
C ILE A 5 21.36 -23.68 -19.06
N SER A 6 22.00 -23.16 -18.02
CA SER A 6 21.36 -22.94 -16.72
C SER A 6 20.33 -21.83 -16.93
N ILE A 7 19.07 -22.20 -17.16
CA ILE A 7 17.96 -21.26 -17.13
C ILE A 7 17.82 -20.86 -15.67
N LEU A 8 18.30 -19.65 -15.38
CA LEU A 8 17.96 -18.91 -14.17
C LEU A 8 16.43 -18.90 -14.12
N PHE A 9 15.83 -19.60 -13.17
CA PHE A 9 14.42 -19.40 -12.80
C PHE A 9 14.36 -18.01 -12.15
N ILE A 10 14.37 -16.98 -12.99
CA ILE A 10 13.65 -15.75 -12.66
C ILE A 10 12.22 -16.24 -12.52
N SER A 11 11.68 -16.08 -11.32
CA SER A 11 10.26 -16.25 -11.04
C SER A 11 9.51 -15.26 -11.93
N LEU A 12 9.30 -15.65 -13.19
CA LEU A 12 8.30 -15.04 -14.05
C LEU A 12 7.00 -15.37 -13.34
N CYS A 13 6.42 -14.34 -12.72
CA CYS A 13 5.03 -14.33 -12.28
C CYS A 13 4.21 -15.06 -13.37
N LEU A 14 3.53 -16.13 -12.99
CA LEU A 14 2.64 -16.86 -13.91
C LEU A 14 1.68 -15.85 -14.55
N PRO A 15 1.28 -16.01 -15.82
CA PRO A 15 0.24 -15.16 -16.38
C PRO A 15 -0.97 -15.26 -15.45
N GLN A 16 -1.29 -14.14 -14.80
CA GLN A 16 -2.45 -14.02 -13.94
C GLN A 16 -3.70 -14.32 -14.80
N ASP A 17 -4.59 -15.16 -14.27
CA ASP A 17 -5.75 -15.76 -14.95
C ASP A 17 -6.82 -14.70 -15.34
N CYS A 18 -6.49 -13.84 -16.30
CA CYS A 18 -7.40 -12.81 -16.82
C CYS A 18 -7.91 -13.13 -18.23
N GLU A 19 -7.73 -14.36 -18.72
CA GLU A 19 -8.10 -14.74 -20.10
C GLU A 19 -9.61 -14.68 -20.35
N ASP A 20 -10.43 -14.87 -19.31
CA ASP A 20 -11.88 -14.90 -19.42
C ASP A 20 -12.50 -13.48 -19.31
N CYS A 21 -11.88 -12.60 -18.52
CA CYS A 21 -12.31 -11.22 -18.33
C CYS A 21 -12.31 -10.41 -19.64
N VAL A 22 -13.42 -9.72 -19.94
CA VAL A 22 -13.50 -8.83 -21.11
C VAL A 22 -12.60 -7.61 -20.95
N ASN A 23 -12.46 -7.12 -19.72
CA ASN A 23 -11.60 -5.98 -19.39
C ASN A 23 -10.44 -6.42 -18.49
N VAL A 24 -9.27 -5.87 -18.80
CA VAL A 24 -8.03 -6.04 -18.02
C VAL A 24 -7.34 -4.69 -17.92
N TRP A 25 -6.76 -4.39 -16.77
CA TRP A 25 -6.02 -3.17 -16.50
C TRP A 25 -4.55 -3.51 -16.30
N PHE A 26 -3.63 -2.69 -16.80
CA PHE A 26 -2.20 -2.94 -16.61
C PHE A 26 -1.63 -1.96 -15.59
N ASP A 27 -1.02 -2.51 -14.54
CA ASP A 27 -0.19 -1.76 -13.61
C ASP A 27 1.30 -2.07 -13.81
N SER A 28 2.14 -1.05 -13.69
CA SER A 28 3.58 -1.18 -13.95
C SER A 28 4.35 -1.98 -12.90
N TYR A 29 3.78 -2.12 -11.70
CA TYR A 29 4.35 -2.86 -10.57
C TYR A 29 3.71 -4.24 -10.43
N TRP A 30 2.39 -4.33 -10.57
CA TRP A 30 1.62 -5.57 -10.34
C TRP A 30 1.33 -6.39 -11.61
N GLY A 31 1.48 -5.80 -12.81
CA GLY A 31 1.18 -6.48 -14.08
C GLY A 31 -0.29 -6.38 -14.49
N ASP A 32 -0.79 -7.36 -15.25
CA ASP A 32 -2.18 -7.40 -15.71
C ASP A 32 -3.15 -7.70 -14.54
N GLN A 33 -3.98 -6.73 -14.19
CA GLN A 33 -5.02 -6.80 -13.16
C GLN A 33 -6.40 -7.05 -13.79
N CYS A 34 -7.20 -7.90 -13.15
CA CYS A 34 -8.60 -8.14 -13.49
C CYS A 34 -9.36 -8.64 -12.25
N CYS A 35 -10.68 -8.77 -12.33
CA CYS A 35 -11.48 -9.15 -11.15
C CYS A 35 -11.17 -10.58 -10.64
N ASP A 36 -10.83 -11.52 -11.53
CA ASP A 36 -10.41 -12.88 -11.12
C ASP A 36 -9.09 -12.89 -10.33
N VAL A 37 -8.23 -11.89 -10.57
CA VAL A 37 -6.97 -11.71 -9.87
C VAL A 37 -7.17 -11.02 -8.52
N ALA A 38 -8.10 -10.08 -8.45
CA ALA A 38 -8.36 -9.29 -7.25
C ALA A 38 -8.64 -10.20 -6.05
N TRP A 39 -9.37 -11.30 -6.26
CA TRP A 39 -9.58 -12.32 -5.25
C TRP A 39 -8.28 -12.94 -4.72
N ASN A 40 -7.43 -13.43 -5.64
CA ASN A 40 -6.21 -14.14 -5.27
C ASN A 40 -5.16 -13.20 -4.63
N GLN A 41 -5.20 -11.92 -4.98
CA GLN A 41 -4.19 -10.94 -4.56
C GLN A 41 -4.60 -10.16 -3.31
N TRP A 42 -5.89 -9.81 -3.19
CA TRP A 42 -6.40 -8.93 -2.14
C TRP A 42 -7.63 -9.49 -1.40
N GLY A 43 -8.16 -10.64 -1.85
CA GLY A 43 -9.34 -11.25 -1.23
C GLY A 43 -10.67 -10.62 -1.65
N PHE A 44 -10.67 -9.77 -2.69
CA PHE A 44 -11.87 -9.09 -3.14
C PHE A 44 -12.58 -9.87 -4.24
N ASP A 45 -13.86 -10.16 -4.03
CA ASP A 45 -14.71 -10.78 -5.05
C ASP A 45 -15.12 -9.76 -6.13
N CYS A 46 -15.81 -10.23 -7.18
CA CYS A 46 -16.19 -9.34 -8.26
C CYS A 46 -17.22 -8.32 -7.81
N ASP A 47 -18.22 -8.72 -7.01
CA ASP A 47 -19.27 -7.81 -6.54
C ASP A 47 -18.66 -6.61 -5.78
N TYR A 48 -17.69 -6.85 -4.89
CA TYR A 48 -16.97 -5.78 -4.22
C TYR A 48 -16.21 -4.87 -5.20
N MET A 49 -15.47 -5.44 -6.15
CA MET A 49 -14.70 -4.66 -7.14
C MET A 49 -15.58 -3.84 -8.08
N GLU A 50 -16.77 -4.33 -8.43
CA GLU A 50 -17.75 -3.60 -9.24
C GLU A 50 -18.40 -2.46 -8.45
N ASN A 51 -18.70 -2.66 -7.16
CA ASN A 51 -19.40 -1.68 -6.34
C ASN A 51 -18.49 -0.57 -5.81
N GLU A 52 -17.31 -0.89 -5.28
CA GLU A 52 -16.42 0.10 -4.67
C GLU A 52 -15.47 0.74 -5.68
N TYR A 53 -14.83 -0.09 -6.52
CA TYR A 53 -13.81 0.40 -7.46
C TYR A 53 -14.38 0.67 -8.87
N GLY A 54 -15.64 0.30 -9.14
CA GLY A 54 -16.28 0.51 -10.43
C GLY A 54 -15.64 -0.30 -11.56
N TRP A 55 -15.00 -1.43 -11.24
CA TRP A 55 -14.42 -2.31 -12.25
C TRP A 55 -15.53 -2.97 -13.08
N ASP A 56 -15.26 -3.26 -14.35
CA ASP A 56 -16.19 -4.01 -15.21
C ASP A 56 -15.72 -5.47 -15.28
N CYS A 57 -16.29 -6.31 -14.41
CA CYS A 57 -15.95 -7.73 -14.29
C CYS A 57 -16.66 -8.61 -15.32
N THR A 58 -17.29 -8.02 -16.34
CA THR A 58 -17.97 -8.78 -17.40
C THR A 58 -17.04 -9.82 -18.03
N GLY A 59 -17.50 -11.07 -18.05
CA GLY A 59 -16.78 -12.18 -18.67
C GLY A 59 -15.74 -12.86 -17.78
N CYS A 60 -15.39 -12.27 -16.64
CA CYS A 60 -14.57 -12.94 -15.64
C CYS A 60 -15.29 -14.18 -15.07
N ASN A 61 -14.53 -15.11 -14.48
CA ASN A 61 -15.10 -16.27 -13.80
C ASN A 61 -15.75 -15.90 -12.47
N CYS A 62 -15.32 -14.80 -11.85
CA CYS A 62 -15.79 -14.29 -10.56
C CYS A 62 -15.87 -15.39 -9.51
N PRO A 63 -14.71 -15.98 -9.16
CA PRO A 63 -14.67 -17.01 -8.14
C PRO A 63 -15.27 -16.45 -6.86
N HIS A 64 -16.14 -17.24 -6.23
CA HIS A 64 -16.81 -16.89 -4.97
C HIS A 64 -17.94 -15.85 -5.06
N ASP A 65 -18.35 -15.33 -6.23
CA ASP A 65 -19.61 -14.55 -6.32
C ASP A 65 -20.87 -15.43 -6.15
N GLU A 66 -20.80 -16.72 -6.51
CA GLU A 66 -21.95 -17.63 -6.50
C GLU A 66 -21.91 -18.61 -5.31
N ASN A 67 -23.03 -18.72 -4.58
CA ASN A 67 -23.28 -19.61 -3.44
C ASN A 67 -22.66 -19.19 -2.09
N PRO A 68 -23.07 -18.03 -1.55
CA PRO A 68 -22.73 -17.64 -0.18
C PRO A 68 -23.04 -18.79 0.79
N THR A 69 -22.02 -19.29 1.47
CA THR A 69 -22.12 -20.40 2.42
C THR A 69 -21.39 -20.09 3.71
N CYS A 70 -22.13 -19.54 4.66
CA CYS A 70 -21.58 -19.23 5.96
C CYS A 70 -20.82 -20.40 6.61
N GLY A 71 -19.59 -20.12 7.03
CA GLY A 71 -18.62 -21.01 7.65
C GLY A 71 -17.67 -21.69 6.66
N ASP A 72 -17.55 -21.17 5.44
CA ASP A 72 -16.65 -21.68 4.39
C ASP A 72 -15.36 -20.87 4.21
N GLU A 73 -15.07 -19.96 5.14
CA GLU A 73 -13.90 -19.08 5.18
C GLU A 73 -13.96 -17.90 4.20
N TYR A 74 -15.11 -17.68 3.56
CA TYR A 74 -15.35 -16.58 2.64
C TYR A 74 -16.47 -15.69 3.15
N CYS A 75 -16.35 -14.38 2.91
CA CYS A 75 -17.42 -13.41 3.12
C CYS A 75 -17.78 -12.84 1.75
N ASN A 76 -18.87 -13.32 1.16
CA ASN A 76 -19.21 -13.02 -0.23
C ASN A 76 -20.73 -13.02 -0.47
N GLY A 77 -21.16 -12.46 -1.59
CA GLY A 77 -22.57 -12.48 -2.01
C GLY A 77 -23.49 -11.72 -1.04
N ASP A 78 -24.42 -12.42 -0.37
CA ASP A 78 -25.34 -11.79 0.60
C ASP A 78 -24.89 -11.93 2.07
N GLU A 79 -23.67 -12.40 2.32
CA GLU A 79 -23.11 -12.55 3.66
C GLU A 79 -22.72 -11.22 4.30
N ASN A 80 -22.93 -11.12 5.60
CA ASN A 80 -22.61 -9.95 6.42
C ASN A 80 -22.57 -10.37 7.90
N ILE A 81 -22.23 -9.43 8.78
CA ILE A 81 -22.15 -9.70 10.23
C ILE A 81 -23.45 -10.24 10.85
N GLU A 82 -24.63 -9.95 10.29
CA GLU A 82 -25.91 -10.38 10.86
C GLU A 82 -26.27 -11.82 10.52
N ASN A 83 -25.99 -12.25 9.28
CA ASN A 83 -26.31 -13.61 8.81
C ASN A 83 -25.10 -14.55 8.83
N CYS A 84 -23.87 -14.01 8.87
CA CYS A 84 -22.63 -14.76 8.83
C CYS A 84 -21.46 -14.09 9.56
N SER A 85 -21.57 -13.98 10.89
CA SER A 85 -20.47 -13.48 11.73
C SER A 85 -19.26 -14.44 11.85
N SER A 86 -19.30 -15.62 11.23
CA SER A 86 -18.16 -16.55 11.23
C SER A 86 -17.12 -16.21 10.19
N ASP A 87 -17.50 -15.48 9.14
CA ASP A 87 -16.60 -15.20 8.00
C ASP A 87 -16.55 -13.69 7.70
N CYS A 88 -17.59 -12.93 8.07
CA CYS A 88 -17.68 -11.49 7.83
C CYS A 88 -17.41 -10.63 9.08
N THR A 89 -16.71 -9.52 8.89
CA THR A 89 -16.60 -8.40 9.84
C THR A 89 -17.83 -7.49 9.78
N ILE A 90 -17.82 -6.38 10.53
CA ILE A 90 -18.97 -5.45 10.58
C ILE A 90 -19.17 -4.70 9.26
N ASN A 91 -18.10 -4.40 8.54
CA ASN A 91 -18.17 -3.78 7.21
C ASN A 91 -18.36 -4.81 6.08
N GLY A 92 -18.43 -6.11 6.39
CA GLY A 92 -18.54 -7.15 5.37
C GLY A 92 -17.20 -7.60 4.80
N CYS A 93 -16.11 -7.38 5.51
CA CYS A 93 -14.78 -7.86 5.13
C CYS A 93 -14.58 -9.31 5.56
N ASN A 94 -13.75 -10.04 4.84
CA ASN A 94 -13.41 -11.41 5.19
C ASN A 94 -12.46 -11.47 6.40
N ILE A 95 -12.87 -12.11 7.50
CA ILE A 95 -12.06 -12.17 8.74
C ILE A 95 -10.72 -12.93 8.61
N TYR A 96 -10.53 -13.70 7.54
CA TYR A 96 -9.36 -14.55 7.35
C TYR A 96 -8.17 -13.80 6.74
N ASN A 97 -8.45 -12.88 5.81
CA ASN A 97 -7.44 -12.18 5.03
C ASN A 97 -7.65 -10.66 4.97
N GLN A 98 -8.74 -10.13 5.52
CA GLN A 98 -9.05 -8.70 5.53
C GLN A 98 -9.43 -8.21 6.93
N VAL A 99 -9.45 -6.88 7.07
CA VAL A 99 -9.93 -6.15 8.24
C VAL A 99 -10.81 -4.98 7.79
N ASP A 100 -11.64 -4.48 8.70
CA ASP A 100 -12.45 -3.28 8.47
C ASP A 100 -11.53 -2.06 8.29
N ASP A 101 -11.81 -1.22 7.31
CA ASP A 101 -11.17 0.10 7.20
C ASP A 101 -11.49 0.98 8.43
N CYS A 102 -10.51 1.77 8.88
CA CYS A 102 -10.66 2.61 10.06
C CYS A 102 -11.37 3.95 9.78
N ALA A 103 -11.33 4.44 8.55
CA ALA A 103 -11.93 5.70 8.10
C ALA A 103 -13.34 5.51 7.52
N ASP A 104 -13.58 4.42 6.80
CA ASP A 104 -14.85 4.20 6.10
C ASP A 104 -15.37 2.75 6.15
N GLY A 105 -16.15 2.37 5.13
CA GLY A 105 -16.84 1.09 5.03
C GLY A 105 -16.07 0.05 4.23
N ASP A 106 -14.86 0.37 3.77
CA ASP A 106 -14.07 -0.49 2.91
C ASP A 106 -13.33 -1.56 3.72
N CYS A 107 -12.62 -2.41 2.98
CA CYS A 107 -11.90 -3.55 3.51
C CYS A 107 -10.43 -3.47 3.14
N CYS A 108 -9.57 -3.73 4.11
CA CYS A 108 -8.13 -3.68 3.96
C CYS A 108 -7.51 -5.07 4.06
N PRO A 109 -6.52 -5.43 3.23
CA PRO A 109 -5.79 -6.68 3.40
C PRO A 109 -5.03 -6.74 4.73
N THR A 110 -5.21 -7.82 5.50
CA THR A 110 -4.45 -8.08 6.74
C THR A 110 -2.93 -8.09 6.55
N THR A 111 -2.47 -8.33 5.33
CA THR A 111 -1.05 -8.37 4.99
C THR A 111 -0.39 -7.01 4.92
N TRP A 112 -1.18 -5.94 4.83
CA TRP A 112 -0.69 -4.56 4.79
C TRP A 112 -0.35 -4.05 6.19
N ILE A 113 -1.01 -4.58 7.23
CA ILE A 113 -0.71 -4.26 8.63
C ILE A 113 0.77 -4.51 8.96
N GLY A 114 1.52 -3.42 9.18
CA GLY A 114 2.93 -3.49 9.60
C GLY A 114 3.87 -3.95 8.48
N ASP A 115 3.56 -3.68 7.21
CA ASP A 115 4.35 -4.10 6.05
C ASP A 115 5.52 -3.16 5.70
N GLY A 116 5.63 -2.04 6.41
CA GLY A 116 6.64 -1.00 6.25
C GLY A 116 6.21 0.14 5.32
N TYR A 117 5.01 0.07 4.73
CA TYR A 117 4.33 1.18 4.07
C TYR A 117 3.38 1.86 5.07
N GLU A 118 3.07 3.14 4.88
CA GLU A 118 2.11 3.83 5.76
C GLU A 118 0.69 3.68 5.20
N ASP A 119 -0.12 2.86 5.87
CA ASP A 119 -1.53 2.68 5.53
C ASP A 119 -2.42 3.52 6.47
N CYS A 120 -2.28 4.85 6.43
CA CYS A 120 -2.88 5.76 7.42
C CYS A 120 -4.08 6.54 6.86
N GLU A 121 -4.54 7.59 7.59
CA GLU A 121 -5.62 8.53 7.18
C GLU A 121 -5.17 9.44 6.00
N ASP A 122 -4.58 8.87 4.94
CA ASP A 122 -4.23 9.56 3.69
C ASP A 122 -4.97 8.93 2.49
N PRO A 123 -5.66 9.74 1.66
CA PRO A 123 -6.35 9.27 0.46
C PRO A 123 -5.45 8.57 -0.60
N ASN A 124 -4.12 8.57 -0.44
CA ASN A 124 -3.18 7.96 -1.39
C ASN A 124 -2.89 6.47 -1.15
N ASN A 125 -3.43 5.85 -0.10
CA ASN A 125 -3.15 4.45 0.21
C ASN A 125 -4.17 3.45 -0.38
N PHE A 126 -4.50 3.60 -1.66
CA PHE A 126 -5.50 2.75 -2.33
C PHE A 126 -6.87 2.69 -1.64
N GLY A 127 -7.17 3.67 -0.78
CA GLY A 127 -8.41 3.73 0.00
C GLY A 127 -8.38 2.97 1.33
N CYS A 128 -7.21 2.50 1.78
CA CYS A 128 -7.09 1.74 3.02
C CYS A 128 -6.45 2.57 4.16
N ASP A 129 -7.17 2.70 5.28
CA ASP A 129 -6.72 3.26 6.56
C ASP A 129 -6.70 2.15 7.64
N LEU A 130 -5.49 1.80 8.09
CA LEU A 130 -5.18 0.83 9.12
C LEU A 130 -4.74 1.47 10.45
N SER A 131 -4.96 2.78 10.63
CA SER A 131 -4.55 3.52 11.83
C SER A 131 -5.10 2.93 13.14
N CYS A 132 -6.28 2.30 13.11
CA CYS A 132 -6.89 1.63 14.26
C CYS A 132 -6.28 0.25 14.60
N TYR A 133 -5.41 -0.31 13.76
CA TYR A 133 -4.72 -1.59 13.97
C TYR A 133 -3.31 -1.40 14.53
N ASN A 134 -3.22 -0.81 15.73
CA ASN A 134 -1.96 -0.43 16.38
C ASN A 134 -1.15 0.57 15.53
N ASN A 135 -1.83 1.55 14.93
CA ASN A 135 -1.26 2.49 13.95
C ASN A 135 -0.57 1.74 12.82
N ASP A 136 -1.32 0.90 12.11
CA ASP A 136 -0.80 0.06 11.03
C ASP A 136 0.42 -0.77 11.47
N GLY A 137 0.27 -1.55 12.55
CA GLY A 137 1.39 -2.34 13.09
C GLY A 137 2.54 -1.51 13.68
N GLY A 138 2.44 -0.18 13.68
CA GLY A 138 3.49 0.77 14.06
C GLY A 138 3.97 1.64 12.90
N ASP A 139 3.50 1.42 11.68
CA ASP A 139 3.96 2.13 10.50
C ASP A 139 3.32 3.53 10.37
N CYS A 140 2.10 3.70 10.90
CA CYS A 140 1.47 5.02 11.09
C CYS A 140 1.95 5.78 12.33
N SER A 141 3.06 5.37 12.96
CA SER A 141 3.58 6.11 14.11
C SER A 141 4.31 7.37 13.67
N ASP A 142 4.01 8.49 14.34
CA ASP A 142 4.62 9.82 14.12
C ASP A 142 6.11 9.68 13.79
N CYS A 143 6.37 9.88 12.53
CA CYS A 143 7.66 10.05 11.93
C CYS A 143 8.56 10.95 12.78
N ASN A 144 9.46 10.32 13.54
CA ASN A 144 10.45 11.05 14.34
C ASN A 144 11.65 11.41 13.45
N ILE A 145 11.42 12.07 12.32
CA ILE A 145 12.51 12.70 11.56
C ILE A 145 12.52 14.19 11.90
N GLU A 146 13.08 14.51 13.08
CA GLU A 146 13.12 15.91 13.56
C GLU A 146 14.27 16.73 12.96
N SER A 147 15.24 16.12 12.28
CA SER A 147 16.39 16.84 11.71
C SER A 147 16.75 16.27 10.34
N GLY A 148 16.65 17.13 9.32
CA GLY A 148 16.98 16.81 7.92
C GLY A 148 15.83 16.34 7.02
N ASP A 149 14.62 16.14 7.52
CA ASP A 149 13.39 15.93 6.70
C ASP A 149 12.60 17.24 6.61
N ILE A 150 12.74 17.90 5.48
CA ILE A 150 12.36 19.30 5.32
C ILE A 150 10.95 19.43 4.72
N ASN A 151 10.51 18.46 3.92
CA ASN A 151 9.12 18.39 3.43
C ASN A 151 8.21 17.57 4.36
N ALA A 152 8.73 17.00 5.44
CA ALA A 152 7.99 16.15 6.36
C ALA A 152 7.33 14.97 5.64
N ASP A 153 8.07 14.33 4.72
CA ASP A 153 7.63 13.14 3.97
C ASP A 153 8.22 11.83 4.50
N CYS A 154 8.90 11.92 5.65
CA CYS A 154 9.43 10.79 6.40
C CYS A 154 10.60 10.07 5.77
N GLN A 155 11.21 10.68 4.77
CA GLN A 155 12.37 10.13 4.09
C GLN A 155 13.41 11.21 3.89
N ILE A 156 14.55 11.12 4.58
CA ILE A 156 15.69 11.99 4.24
C ILE A 156 16.27 11.56 2.88
N ASN A 157 16.01 12.36 1.87
CA ASN A 157 16.37 12.10 0.49
C ASN A 157 16.80 13.39 -0.25
N ILE A 158 16.92 13.30 -1.58
CA ILE A 158 17.39 14.43 -2.39
C ILE A 158 16.41 15.60 -2.40
N LEU A 159 15.13 15.37 -2.15
CA LEU A 159 14.10 16.40 -2.09
C LEU A 159 14.31 17.33 -0.87
N ASP A 160 14.79 16.81 0.26
CA ASP A 160 15.18 17.62 1.43
C ASP A 160 16.34 18.55 1.13
N LEU A 161 17.38 18.00 0.49
CA LEU A 161 18.54 18.79 0.05
C LEU A 161 18.12 19.92 -0.89
N VAL A 162 17.21 19.65 -1.83
CA VAL A 162 16.70 20.68 -2.75
C VAL A 162 15.97 21.77 -1.98
N GLN A 163 15.22 21.45 -0.93
CA GLN A 163 14.53 22.44 -0.10
C GLN A 163 15.50 23.29 0.72
N ILE A 164 16.51 22.69 1.35
CA ILE A 164 17.55 23.46 2.07
C ILE A 164 18.26 24.42 1.11
N VAL A 165 18.59 23.98 -0.10
CA VAL A 165 19.19 24.86 -1.11
C VAL A 165 18.27 26.06 -1.40
N ASN A 166 16.95 25.86 -1.50
CA ASN A 166 16.01 26.96 -1.70
C ASN A 166 15.99 27.92 -0.50
N TYR A 167 15.97 27.41 0.74
CA TYR A 167 16.05 28.25 1.94
C TYR A 167 17.34 29.05 2.01
N ILE A 168 18.49 28.45 1.70
CA ILE A 168 19.79 29.14 1.61
C ILE A 168 19.75 30.25 0.55
N LEU A 169 19.16 29.98 -0.63
CA LEU A 169 19.06 30.96 -1.71
C LEU A 169 18.12 32.12 -1.39
N ASP A 170 17.10 31.88 -0.57
CA ASP A 170 16.11 32.87 -0.14
C ASP A 170 16.51 33.59 1.17
N ASP A 171 17.69 33.30 1.74
CA ASP A 171 18.16 33.84 3.02
C ASP A 171 17.17 33.55 4.17
N SER A 172 16.53 32.39 4.11
CA SER A 172 15.56 31.90 5.11
C SER A 172 16.23 30.86 6.00
N TYR A 173 15.94 30.93 7.30
CA TYR A 173 16.38 29.93 8.26
C TYR A 173 15.27 28.92 8.51
N ASP A 174 15.68 27.65 8.65
CA ASP A 174 14.84 26.54 9.04
C ASP A 174 15.59 25.71 10.09
N GLU A 175 14.94 25.46 11.23
CA GLU A 175 15.55 24.77 12.38
C GLU A 175 15.76 23.28 12.09
N ILE A 176 14.90 22.67 11.26
CA ILE A 176 15.01 21.26 10.88
C ILE A 176 16.19 21.06 9.92
N GLY A 177 16.48 22.08 9.10
CA GLY A 177 17.62 22.11 8.19
C GLY A 177 18.98 22.43 8.82
N ASP A 178 19.05 22.94 10.05
CA ASP A 178 20.29 23.29 10.77
C ASP A 178 20.87 22.06 11.47
N ILE A 179 21.49 21.17 10.69
CA ILE A 179 21.86 19.82 11.13
C ILE A 179 23.00 19.82 12.15
N ASN A 180 23.91 20.81 12.11
CA ASN A 180 24.94 20.92 13.16
C ASN A 180 24.53 21.81 14.34
N GLU A 181 23.31 22.34 14.35
CA GLU A 181 22.76 23.24 15.36
C GLU A 181 23.67 24.45 15.64
N ASP A 182 24.33 24.98 14.60
CA ASP A 182 25.24 26.12 14.74
C ASP A 182 24.54 27.49 14.62
N GLY A 183 23.25 27.47 14.27
CA GLY A 183 22.40 28.64 14.12
C GLY A 183 22.51 29.28 12.74
N GLU A 184 23.19 28.66 11.77
CA GLU A 184 23.33 29.12 10.39
C GLU A 184 23.03 28.01 9.38
N LEU A 185 21.97 28.15 8.59
CA LEU A 185 21.69 27.22 7.49
C LEU A 185 22.68 27.43 6.33
N ASN A 186 23.61 26.50 6.11
CA ASN A 186 24.68 26.66 5.13
C ASN A 186 25.16 25.34 4.48
N ILE A 187 26.31 25.37 3.80
CA ILE A 187 26.85 24.20 3.09
C ILE A 187 27.24 23.05 4.03
N LEU A 188 27.53 23.34 5.30
CA LEU A 188 27.87 22.31 6.29
C LEU A 188 26.66 21.42 6.58
N ASP A 189 25.44 21.97 6.60
CA ASP A 189 24.20 21.22 6.79
C ASP A 189 23.90 20.32 5.60
N LEU A 190 24.02 20.87 4.38
CA LEU A 190 23.87 20.10 3.15
C LEU A 190 24.85 18.92 3.09
N VAL A 191 26.10 19.10 3.50
CA VAL A 191 27.09 18.01 3.54
C VAL A 191 26.68 16.92 4.53
N GLN A 192 26.10 17.28 5.68
CA GLN A 192 25.63 16.29 6.65
C GLN A 192 24.46 15.48 6.13
N ILE A 193 23.48 16.11 5.47
CA ILE A 193 22.38 15.38 4.82
C ILE A 193 22.90 14.48 3.70
N VAL A 194 23.85 14.94 2.88
CA VAL A 194 24.48 14.08 1.87
C VAL A 194 25.15 12.86 2.50
N ASN A 195 25.83 13.02 3.63
CA ASN A 195 26.43 11.89 4.35
C ASN A 195 25.37 10.93 4.89
N TYR A 196 24.23 11.45 5.36
CA TYR A 196 23.09 10.63 5.78
C TYR A 196 22.55 9.79 4.61
N ILE A 197 22.23 10.44 3.49
CA ILE A 197 21.69 9.79 2.28
C ILE A 197 22.65 8.75 1.71
N LEU A 198 23.96 9.00 1.79
CA LEU A 198 24.99 8.12 1.24
C LEU A 198 25.48 7.06 2.24
N GLU A 199 25.07 7.14 3.50
CA GLU A 199 25.56 6.29 4.61
C GLU A 199 27.10 6.29 4.77
N ILE A 200 27.74 7.46 4.66
CA ILE A 200 29.22 7.62 4.69
C ILE A 200 29.77 8.49 5.82
#